data_AF-A0A1F6VSD4-F1
#
_entry.id   AF-A0A1F6VSD4-F1
#
_cell.length_a   1.000
_cell.length_b   1.000
_cell.length_c   1.000
_cell.angle_alpha   90.00
_cell.angle_beta   90.00
_cell.angle_gamma   90.00
#
_symmetry.space_group_name_H-M   'P 1'
#
loop_
_entity.id
_entity.type
_entity.pdbx_description
1 polymer ?
#
loop_
_entity_poly.entity_id
_entity_poly.type
_entity_poly.pdbx_seq_one_letter_code
_entity_poly.pdbx_strand_id
1 'polypeptide(L)'
;MKNYKMQNKKPKFNIVINPTSKKAFVFLITSNILFFSAYLFFVGATTVEVVNRKNIEEQTKTLQSTMATLEESYNGASKIYTKDYAKTLGFIEAVPMFYATASTTTVAYDQGR
;
A
#
# COMPACT_ATOMS: atom_id res chain seq x y z
N MET A 1 23.30 -40.76 -81.07
CA MET A 1 23.15 -40.50 -79.62
C MET A 1 22.16 -39.36 -79.41
N LYS A 2 21.00 -39.60 -78.76
CA LYS A 2 20.02 -38.55 -78.46
C LYS A 2 20.26 -38.03 -77.03
N ASN A 3 20.51 -36.74 -76.90
CA ASN A 3 20.72 -36.06 -75.63
C ASN A 3 19.37 -35.61 -75.07
N TYR A 4 18.91 -36.24 -73.99
CA TYR A 4 17.68 -35.85 -73.30
C TYR A 4 18.03 -34.86 -72.19
N LYS A 5 17.69 -33.57 -72.39
CA LYS A 5 17.77 -32.56 -71.33
C LYS A 5 16.71 -32.88 -70.26
N MET A 6 17.14 -33.27 -69.07
CA MET A 6 16.26 -33.45 -67.93
C MET A 6 15.77 -32.08 -67.43
N GLN A 7 14.47 -31.81 -67.58
CA GLN A 7 13.84 -30.64 -66.98
C GLN A 7 13.58 -30.88 -65.50
N ASN A 8 14.33 -30.20 -64.65
CA ASN A 8 14.16 -30.23 -63.19
C ASN A 8 12.93 -29.38 -62.79
N LYS A 9 11.73 -29.99 -62.84
CA LYS A 9 10.51 -29.37 -62.32
C LYS A 9 10.48 -29.54 -60.79
N LYS A 10 10.79 -28.46 -60.05
CA LYS A 10 10.58 -28.40 -58.61
C LYS A 10 9.11 -28.68 -58.28
N PRO A 11 8.80 -29.51 -57.27
CA PRO A 11 7.42 -29.76 -56.87
C PRO A 11 6.80 -28.46 -56.34
N LYS A 12 5.78 -27.97 -57.03
CA LYS A 12 4.95 -26.87 -56.53
C LYS A 12 3.93 -27.47 -55.56
N PHE A 13 4.22 -27.42 -54.26
CA PHE A 13 3.23 -27.70 -53.23
C PHE A 13 2.17 -26.60 -53.27
N ASN A 14 1.02 -26.88 -53.88
CA ASN A 14 -0.12 -25.99 -53.87
C ASN A 14 -1.03 -26.40 -52.70
N ILE A 15 -0.82 -25.80 -51.54
CA ILE A 15 -1.65 -26.05 -50.35
C ILE A 15 -2.94 -25.24 -50.55
N VAL A 16 -4.00 -25.91 -50.99
CA VAL A 16 -5.34 -25.30 -51.07
C VAL A 16 -5.93 -25.30 -49.65
N ILE A 17 -5.72 -24.21 -48.93
CA ILE A 17 -6.25 -24.03 -47.58
C ILE A 17 -7.69 -23.52 -47.69
N ASN A 18 -8.65 -24.26 -47.13
CA ASN A 18 -10.04 -23.79 -47.05
C ASN A 18 -10.09 -22.44 -46.29
N PRO A 19 -10.77 -21.41 -46.81
CA PRO A 19 -10.84 -20.09 -46.17
C PRO A 19 -11.38 -20.15 -44.73
N THR A 20 -12.23 -21.13 -44.41
CA THR A 20 -12.76 -21.34 -43.05
C THR A 20 -11.66 -21.77 -42.07
N SER A 21 -10.80 -22.72 -42.46
CA SER A 21 -9.70 -23.21 -41.63
C SER A 21 -8.66 -22.11 -41.35
N LYS A 22 -8.40 -21.24 -42.33
CA LYS A 22 -7.49 -20.09 -42.15
C LYS A 22 -8.04 -19.09 -41.13
N LYS A 23 -9.34 -18.79 -41.15
CA LYS A 23 -9.99 -17.89 -40.18
C LYS A 23 -9.96 -18.47 -38.77
N ALA A 24 -10.25 -19.77 -38.62
CA ALA A 24 -10.20 -20.44 -37.33
C ALA A 24 -8.77 -20.45 -36.73
N PHE A 25 -7.75 -20.70 -37.56
CA PHE A 25 -6.36 -20.69 -37.12
C PHE A 25 -5.92 -19.29 -36.65
N VAL A 26 -6.27 -18.24 -37.41
CA VAL A 26 -5.98 -16.86 -36.98
C VAL A 26 -6.68 -16.57 -35.66
N PHE A 27 -7.97 -16.87 -35.54
CA PHE A 27 -8.74 -16.66 -34.31
C PHE A 27 -8.10 -17.35 -33.09
N LEU A 28 -7.67 -18.61 -33.25
CA LEU A 28 -6.99 -19.35 -32.18
C LEU A 28 -5.68 -18.67 -31.76
N ILE A 29 -4.87 -18.19 -32.72
CA ILE A 29 -3.64 -17.46 -32.40
C ILE A 29 -3.95 -16.14 -31.70
N THR A 30 -4.89 -15.34 -32.21
CA THR A 30 -5.21 -14.05 -31.57
C THR A 30 -5.78 -14.25 -30.17
N SER A 31 -6.63 -15.26 -29.99
CA SER A 31 -7.19 -15.62 -28.68
C SER A 31 -6.08 -16.07 -27.72
N ASN A 32 -5.14 -16.89 -28.17
CA ASN A 32 -4.03 -17.35 -27.34
C ASN A 32 -3.13 -16.19 -26.88
N ILE A 33 -2.81 -15.26 -27.80
CA ILE A 33 -2.03 -14.05 -27.47
C ILE A 33 -2.79 -13.17 -26.47
N LEU A 34 -4.11 -13.02 -26.63
CA LEU A 34 -4.95 -12.26 -25.70
C LEU A 34 -4.97 -12.87 -24.30
N PHE A 35 -5.13 -14.20 -24.20
CA PHE A 35 -5.09 -14.87 -22.91
C PHE A 35 -3.71 -14.82 -22.25
N PHE A 36 -2.65 -14.91 -23.06
CA PHE A 36 -1.29 -14.80 -22.56
C PHE A 36 -0.98 -13.40 -22.00
N SER A 37 -1.39 -12.34 -22.70
CA SER A 37 -1.19 -10.97 -22.22
C SER A 37 -2.04 -10.67 -20.98
N ALA A 38 -3.29 -11.15 -20.93
CA ALA A 38 -4.15 -11.04 -19.75
C ALA A 38 -3.54 -11.76 -18.53
N TYR A 39 -2.95 -12.94 -18.73
CA TYR A 39 -2.26 -13.66 -17.68
C TYR A 39 -1.07 -12.88 -17.12
N LEU A 40 -0.19 -12.36 -18.00
CA LEU A 40 0.96 -11.55 -17.56
C LEU A 40 0.53 -10.30 -16.80
N PHE A 41 -0.52 -9.62 -17.26
CA PHE A 41 -1.08 -8.46 -16.57
C PHE A 41 -1.60 -8.82 -15.18
N PHE A 42 -2.39 -9.90 -15.07
CA PHE A 42 -2.98 -10.34 -13.81
C PHE A 42 -1.92 -10.78 -12.80
N VAL A 43 -0.92 -11.56 -13.23
CA VAL A 43 0.19 -12.01 -12.37
C VAL A 43 1.06 -10.83 -11.96
N GLY A 44 1.35 -9.90 -12.87
CA GLY A 44 2.11 -8.69 -12.56
C GLY A 44 1.42 -7.83 -11.52
N ALA A 45 0.12 -7.52 -11.72
CA ALA A 45 -0.67 -6.75 -10.78
C ALA A 45 -0.76 -7.44 -9.40
N THR A 46 -1.05 -8.74 -9.38
CA THR A 46 -1.13 -9.53 -8.14
C THR A 46 0.20 -9.55 -7.39
N THR A 47 1.31 -9.70 -8.09
CA THR A 47 2.65 -9.76 -7.46
C THR A 47 3.01 -8.42 -6.81
N VAL A 48 2.76 -7.30 -7.51
CA VAL A 48 3.02 -5.95 -6.97
C VAL A 48 2.14 -5.68 -5.76
N GLU A 49 0.87 -6.05 -5.80
CA GLU A 49 -0.06 -5.84 -4.69
C GLU A 49 0.32 -6.66 -3.46
N VAL A 50 0.69 -7.94 -3.64
CA VAL A 50 1.14 -8.79 -2.53
C VAL A 50 2.44 -8.27 -1.91
N VAL A 51 3.39 -7.81 -2.72
CA VAL A 51 4.64 -7.20 -2.22
C VAL A 51 4.35 -5.92 -1.46
N ASN A 52 3.47 -5.06 -1.97
CA ASN A 52 3.10 -3.81 -1.31
C ASN A 52 2.42 -4.08 0.04
N ARG A 53 1.49 -5.05 0.08
CA ARG A 53 0.84 -5.46 1.32
C ARG A 53 1.84 -5.98 2.35
N LYS A 54 2.82 -6.80 1.95
CA LYS A 54 3.88 -7.28 2.85
C LYS A 54 4.72 -6.14 3.40
N ASN A 55 5.06 -5.15 2.57
CA ASN A 55 5.82 -3.98 3.01
C ASN A 55 5.01 -3.15 4.04
N ILE A 56 3.72 -2.93 3.80
CA ILE A 56 2.84 -2.26 4.76
C ILE A 56 2.75 -3.04 6.08
N GLU A 57 2.64 -4.37 6.03
CA GLU A 57 2.63 -5.21 7.23
C GLU A 57 3.95 -5.11 8.02
N GLU A 58 5.09 -5.06 7.34
CA GLU A 58 6.41 -4.90 7.96
C GLU A 58 6.60 -3.50 8.60
N GLN A 59 6.18 -2.45 7.89
CA GLN A 59 6.16 -1.09 8.43
C GLN A 59 5.27 -1.01 9.68
N THR A 60 4.09 -1.63 9.63
CA THR A 60 3.16 -1.64 10.77
C THR A 60 3.76 -2.35 11.98
N LYS A 61 4.43 -3.50 11.78
CA LYS A 61 5.13 -4.22 12.86
C LYS A 61 6.25 -3.37 13.48
N THR A 62 7.04 -2.71 12.64
CA THR A 62 8.13 -1.83 13.09
C THR A 62 7.59 -0.66 13.90
N LEU A 63 6.50 -0.05 13.45
CA LEU A 63 5.84 1.05 14.13
C LEU A 63 5.29 0.61 15.49
N GLN A 64 4.59 -0.53 15.55
CA GLN A 64 4.07 -1.09 16.82
C GLN A 64 5.21 -1.38 17.81
N SER A 65 6.30 -1.99 17.35
CA SER A 65 7.47 -2.22 18.21
C SER A 65 8.07 -0.92 18.74
N THR A 66 8.13 0.12 17.90
CA THR A 66 8.65 1.43 18.29
C THR A 66 7.75 2.09 19.35
N MET A 67 6.43 2.00 19.17
CA MET A 67 5.47 2.51 20.15
C MET A 67 5.58 1.77 21.48
N ALA A 68 5.70 0.44 21.46
CA ALA A 68 5.90 -0.37 22.67
C ALA A 68 7.17 0.04 23.44
N THR A 69 8.29 0.23 22.73
CA THR A 69 9.53 0.73 23.34
C THR A 69 9.36 2.12 23.94
N LEU A 70 8.60 2.99 23.26
CA LEU A 70 8.36 4.35 23.74
C LEU A 70 7.45 4.36 24.98
N GLU A 71 6.42 3.51 25.01
CA GLU A 71 5.55 3.31 26.17
C GLU A 71 6.33 2.75 27.36
N GLU A 72 7.23 1.79 27.13
CA GLU A 72 8.12 1.27 28.17
C GLU A 72 9.03 2.37 28.74
N SER A 73 9.65 3.17 27.86
CA SER A 73 10.47 4.31 28.25
C SER A 73 9.68 5.34 29.06
N TYR A 74 8.46 5.67 28.63
CA TYR A 74 7.58 6.58 29.34
C TYR A 74 7.17 6.04 30.72
N ASN A 75 6.83 4.75 30.80
CA ASN A 75 6.52 4.10 32.09
C ASN A 75 7.74 4.08 33.01
N GLY A 76 8.94 3.85 32.48
CA GLY A 76 10.18 3.93 33.24
C GLY A 76 10.41 5.33 33.81
N ALA A 77 10.27 6.37 32.97
CA ALA A 77 10.41 7.76 33.39
C ALA A 77 9.33 8.17 34.41
N SER A 78 8.07 7.79 34.18
CA SER A 78 6.96 8.07 35.10
C SER A 78 7.18 7.49 36.50
N LYS A 79 7.83 6.32 36.60
CA LYS A 79 8.21 5.71 37.88
C LYS A 79 9.35 6.46 38.60
N ILE A 80 10.20 7.19 37.88
CA ILE A 80 11.30 7.96 38.45
C ILE A 80 10.80 9.33 38.95
N TYR A 81 9.95 10.01 38.18
CA TYR A 81 9.42 11.33 38.52
C TYR A 81 8.20 11.27 39.43
N THR A 82 8.36 10.68 40.61
CA THR A 82 7.31 10.62 41.64
C THR A 82 7.38 11.85 42.56
N LYS A 83 6.26 12.17 43.24
CA LYS A 83 6.24 13.23 44.28
C LYS A 83 7.31 12.99 45.36
N ASP A 84 7.58 11.72 45.67
CA ASP A 84 8.60 11.34 46.64
C ASP A 84 10.01 11.65 46.13
N TYR A 85 10.30 11.38 44.84
CA TYR A 85 11.56 11.81 44.22
C TYR A 85 11.70 13.34 44.20
N ALA A 86 10.65 14.08 43.88
CA ALA A 86 10.66 15.54 43.94
C ALA A 86 10.93 16.06 45.37
N LYS A 87 10.37 15.40 46.40
CA LYS A 87 10.69 15.70 47.81
C LYS A 87 12.15 15.41 48.15
N THR A 88 12.76 14.35 47.62
CA THR A 88 14.21 14.10 47.82
C THR A 88 15.10 15.15 47.18
N LEU A 89 14.65 15.81 46.11
CA LEU A 89 15.33 16.93 45.47
C LEU A 89 15.08 18.28 46.18
N GLY A 90 14.34 18.28 47.29
CA GLY A 90 14.05 19.49 48.08
C GLY A 90 12.84 20.30 47.61
N PHE A 91 12.03 19.78 46.69
CA PHE A 91 10.78 20.43 46.31
C PHE A 91 9.69 20.21 47.38
N ILE A 92 8.98 21.28 47.70
CA ILE A 92 7.84 21.30 48.62
C ILE A 92 6.53 21.30 47.83
N GLU A 93 5.50 20.64 48.35
CA GLU A 93 4.19 20.57 47.69
C GLU A 93 3.56 21.97 47.56
N ALA A 94 3.04 22.26 46.37
CA ALA A 94 2.38 23.54 46.09
C ALA A 94 1.09 23.66 46.92
N VAL A 95 1.01 24.71 47.73
CA VAL A 95 -0.19 25.05 48.50
C VAL A 95 -1.25 25.61 47.54
N PRO A 96 -2.54 25.21 47.64
CA PRO A 96 -3.58 25.75 46.77
C PRO A 96 -3.68 27.26 46.94
N MET A 97 -3.34 28.00 45.87
CA MET A 97 -3.51 29.45 45.82
C MET A 97 -4.94 29.75 45.40
N PHE A 98 -5.73 30.27 46.32
CA PHE A 98 -7.08 30.76 46.03
C PHE A 98 -6.97 32.14 45.38
N TYR A 99 -7.36 32.25 44.12
CA TYR A 99 -7.52 33.54 43.46
C TYR A 99 -8.90 34.10 43.78
N ALA A 100 -8.94 35.29 44.39
CA ALA A 100 -10.20 36.03 44.53
C ALA A 100 -10.53 36.69 43.19
N THR A 101 -11.48 36.13 42.44
CA THR A 101 -12.11 36.84 41.33
C THR A 101 -13.04 37.90 41.91
N ALA A 102 -12.81 39.17 41.59
CA ALA A 102 -13.76 40.22 41.88
C ALA A 102 -15.07 39.93 41.14
N SER A 103 -16.17 39.79 41.89
CA SER A 103 -17.51 39.65 41.31
C SER A 103 -17.90 40.97 40.65
N THR A 104 -17.67 41.11 39.36
CA THR A 104 -18.19 42.24 38.58
C THR A 104 -19.70 42.09 38.49
N THR A 105 -20.45 42.91 39.24
CA THR A 105 -21.89 43.07 39.07
C THR A 105 -22.14 43.69 37.69
N THR A 106 -22.45 42.86 36.69
CA THR A 106 -22.98 43.34 35.42
C THR A 106 -24.39 43.87 35.67
N VAL A 107 -24.55 45.19 35.68
CA VAL A 107 -25.86 45.80 35.50
C VAL A 107 -26.27 45.63 34.04
N ALA A 108 -27.35 44.91 33.78
CA ALA A 108 -27.94 44.83 32.46
C ALA A 108 -28.63 46.17 32.16
N TYR A 109 -28.15 46.90 31.15
CA TYR A 109 -28.94 47.97 30.55
C TYR A 109 -29.84 47.34 29.49
N ASP A 110 -31.15 47.41 29.73
CA ASP A 110 -32.18 47.11 28.74
C ASP A 110 -32.09 48.15 27.60
N GLN A 111 -31.59 47.74 26.43
CA GLN A 111 -31.77 48.50 25.19
C GLN A 111 -33.00 47.96 24.46
N GLY A 112 -34.16 48.46 24.88
CA GLY A 112 -35.44 48.17 24.26
C GLY A 112 -36.27 49.43 24.04
N ARG A 113 -35.95 50.19 22.97
CA ARG A 113 -36.92 50.75 22.01
C ARG A 113 -36.25 51.53 20.89
#